data_AF-A0ABD6W734-F1
#
_entry.id   AF-A0ABD6W734-F1
#
_cell.length_a   1.000
_cell.length_b   1.000
_cell.length_c   1.000
_cell.angle_alpha   90.00
_cell.angle_beta   90.00
_cell.angle_gamma   90.00
#
_symmetry.space_group_name_H-M   'P 1'
#
loop_
_entity.id
_entity.type
_entity.pdbx_description
1 polymer ?
#
loop_
_entity_poly.entity_id
_entity_poly.type
_entity_poly.pdbx_seq_one_letter_code
_entity_poly.pdbx_strand_id
1 'polypeptide(L)'
;MISPAPVLSFREARDQLAHALDTYRSGAEPEILIFGSHRKAEAAVVPYALVSQLLSRVDDEEIAAIVCERRARESVPLSDVAARFGVDVDAL
;
A
#
# COMPACT_ATOMS: atom_id res chain seq x y z
N MET A 1 0.54 1.91 -21.98
CA MET A 1 -0.86 2.16 -21.57
C MET A 1 -1.40 0.84 -21.06
N ILE A 2 -1.68 0.73 -19.76
CA ILE A 2 -2.38 -0.43 -19.21
C ILE A 2 -3.86 -0.21 -19.57
N SER A 3 -4.41 -1.01 -20.47
CA SER A 3 -5.85 -1.00 -20.71
C SER A 3 -6.55 -1.37 -19.40
N PRO A 4 -7.57 -0.63 -18.95
CA PRO A 4 -8.29 -0.98 -17.73
C PRO A 4 -8.89 -2.37 -17.90
N ALA A 5 -8.66 -3.26 -16.93
CA ALA A 5 -9.23 -4.59 -16.95
C ALA A 5 -10.76 -4.52 -17.13
N PRO A 6 -11.35 -5.40 -17.95
CA PRO A 6 -12.77 -5.34 -18.24
C PRO A 6 -13.61 -5.49 -16.97
N VAL A 7 -14.65 -4.66 -16.81
CA VAL A 7 -15.60 -4.77 -15.70
C VAL A 7 -16.61 -5.87 -16.02
N LEU A 8 -16.49 -6.99 -15.31
CA LEU A 8 -17.39 -8.13 -15.42
C LEU A 8 -18.69 -7.91 -14.64
N SER A 9 -19.77 -8.55 -15.07
CA SER A 9 -20.93 -8.75 -14.20
C SER A 9 -20.59 -9.69 -13.05
N PHE A 10 -21.37 -9.65 -11.96
CA PHE A 10 -21.22 -10.59 -10.84
C PHE A 10 -21.23 -12.06 -11.27
N ARG A 11 -22.04 -12.40 -12.29
CA ARG A 11 -22.12 -13.77 -12.80
C ARG A 11 -20.82 -14.19 -13.48
N GLU A 12 -20.32 -13.36 -14.40
CA GLU A 12 -19.07 -13.60 -15.12
C GLU A 12 -17.88 -13.66 -14.15
N ALA A 13 -17.85 -12.75 -13.17
CA ALA A 13 -16.84 -12.71 -12.12
C ALA A 13 -16.78 -14.02 -11.32
N ARG A 14 -17.94 -14.54 -10.93
CA ARG A 14 -18.04 -15.82 -10.20
C ARG A 14 -17.56 -16.99 -11.06
N ASP A 15 -17.90 -16.99 -12.35
CA ASP A 15 -17.50 -18.05 -13.26
C ASP A 15 -15.98 -18.02 -13.55
N GLN A 16 -15.33 -16.85 -13.44
CA GLN A 16 -13.87 -16.68 -13.61
C GLN A 16 -13.06 -16.80 -12.31
N LEU A 17 -13.70 -16.77 -11.14
CA LEU A 17 -13.01 -16.69 -9.85
C LEU A 17 -12.02 -17.83 -9.62
N ALA A 18 -12.40 -19.07 -9.92
CA ALA A 18 -11.52 -20.22 -9.75
C ALA A 18 -10.26 -20.12 -10.61
N HIS A 19 -10.42 -19.72 -11.87
CA HIS A 19 -9.30 -19.52 -12.79
C HIS A 19 -8.37 -18.40 -12.32
N ALA A 20 -8.92 -17.27 -11.89
CA ALA A 20 -8.13 -16.16 -11.34
C ALA A 20 -7.30 -16.63 -10.13
N LEU A 21 -7.90 -17.36 -9.19
CA LEU A 21 -7.19 -17.86 -8.01
C LEU A 21 -6.08 -18.87 -8.34
N ASP A 22 -6.29 -19.72 -9.36
CA ASP A 22 -5.24 -20.65 -9.83
C ASP A 22 -4.08 -19.87 -10.47
N THR A 23 -4.37 -18.85 -11.28
CA THR A 23 -3.35 -17.95 -11.83
C THR A 23 -2.57 -17.25 -10.73
N TYR A 24 -3.25 -16.75 -9.69
CA TYR A 24 -2.60 -16.06 -8.57
C TYR A 24 -1.66 -17.00 -7.79
N ARG A 25 -2.05 -18.28 -7.65
CA ARG A 25 -1.21 -19.30 -7.01
C ARG A 25 0.00 -19.69 -7.86
N SER A 26 -0.12 -19.66 -9.18
CA SER A 26 0.97 -20.02 -10.10
C SER A 26 2.11 -18.98 -10.14
N GLY A 27 1.87 -17.76 -9.67
CA GLY A 27 2.85 -16.67 -9.71
C GLY A 27 3.04 -16.04 -11.10
N ALA A 28 2.23 -16.42 -12.09
CA ALA A 28 2.13 -15.69 -13.35
C ALA A 28 1.64 -14.26 -13.10
N GLU A 29 1.99 -13.30 -13.98
CA GLU A 29 1.48 -11.92 -13.93
C GLU A 29 -0.05 -11.93 -13.92
N PRO A 30 -0.69 -11.72 -12.77
CA PRO A 30 -2.10 -12.00 -12.65
C PRO A 30 -2.92 -10.77 -13.03
N GLU A 31 -3.81 -10.91 -14.01
CA GLU A 31 -4.79 -9.86 -14.29
C GLU A 31 -5.74 -9.69 -13.10
N ILE A 32 -6.01 -8.43 -12.76
CA ILE A 32 -6.97 -8.07 -11.71
C ILE A 32 -8.38 -8.34 -12.22
N LEU A 33 -9.12 -9.21 -11.53
CA LEU A 33 -10.52 -9.46 -11.84
C LEU A 33 -11.37 -8.33 -11.26
N ILE A 34 -11.97 -7.50 -12.12
CA ILE A 34 -12.82 -6.35 -11.75
C ILE A 34 -14.28 -6.69 -12.07
N PHE A 35 -15.20 -6.36 -11.16
CA PHE A 35 -16.62 -6.62 -11.36
C PHE A 35 -17.54 -5.56 -10.74
N GLY A 36 -18.78 -5.50 -11.23
CA GLY A 36 -19.82 -4.61 -10.72
C GLY A 36 -21.08 -4.60 -11.60
N SER A 37 -21.91 -3.57 -11.45
CA SER A 37 -23.18 -3.42 -12.16
C SER A 37 -23.10 -2.36 -13.27
N HIS A 38 -23.82 -2.54 -14.38
CA HIS A 38 -23.93 -1.57 -15.47
C HIS A 38 -22.59 -0.96 -15.95
N ARG A 39 -21.55 -1.78 -16.07
CA ARG A 39 -20.16 -1.38 -16.44
C ARG A 39 -19.46 -0.45 -15.45
N LYS A 40 -20.02 -0.24 -14.26
CA LYS A 40 -19.36 0.46 -13.17
C LYS A 40 -18.56 -0.55 -12.36
N ALA A 41 -17.26 -0.31 -12.18
CA ALA A 41 -16.44 -1.11 -11.27
C ALA A 41 -16.89 -0.87 -9.82
N GLU A 42 -17.16 -1.94 -9.09
CA GLU A 42 -17.59 -1.90 -7.68
C GLU A 42 -16.61 -2.64 -6.77
N ALA A 43 -16.00 -3.71 -7.27
CA ALA A 43 -15.03 -4.49 -6.53
C ALA A 43 -13.97 -5.12 -7.46
N ALA A 44 -12.87 -5.56 -6.86
CA ALA A 44 -11.81 -6.28 -7.53
C ALA A 44 -11.30 -7.43 -6.66
N VAL A 45 -10.87 -8.52 -7.30
CA VAL A 45 -10.14 -9.61 -6.66
C VAL A 45 -8.69 -9.52 -7.11
N VAL A 46 -7.77 -9.46 -6.15
CA VAL A 46 -6.33 -9.32 -6.40
C VAL A 46 -5.54 -10.33 -5.56
N PRO A 47 -4.29 -10.66 -5.94
CA PRO A 47 -3.43 -11.43 -5.06
C PRO A 47 -3.21 -10.69 -3.72
N TYR A 48 -3.25 -11.41 -2.61
CA TYR A 48 -3.06 -10.81 -1.28
C TYR A 48 -1.71 -10.09 -1.15
N ALA A 49 -0.65 -10.65 -1.72
CA ALA A 49 0.67 -10.03 -1.73
C ALA A 49 0.66 -8.62 -2.34
N LEU A 50 -0.18 -8.40 -3.37
CA LEU A 50 -0.34 -7.07 -3.98
C LEU A 50 -1.03 -6.10 -3.02
N VAL A 51 -2.04 -6.57 -2.27
CA VAL A 51 -2.71 -5.76 -1.23
C VAL A 51 -1.72 -5.33 -0.17
N SER A 52 -0.91 -6.26 0.35
CA SER A 52 0.10 -5.93 1.37
C SER A 52 1.11 -4.89 0.88
N GLN A 53 1.56 -4.98 -0.38
CA GLN A 53 2.48 -4.00 -0.98
C GLN A 53 1.82 -2.63 -1.20
N LEU A 54 0.52 -2.59 -1.51
CA LEU A 54 -0.20 -1.33 -1.65
C LEU A 54 -0.41 -0.66 -0.30
N LEU A 55 -0.82 -1.42 0.72
CA LEU A 55 -1.03 -0.91 2.07
C LEU A 55 0.28 -0.35 2.65
N SER A 56 1.42 -1.04 2.48
CA SER A 56 2.70 -0.53 2.96
C SER A 56 3.08 0.80 2.30
N ARG A 57 2.71 1.00 1.02
CA ARG A 57 2.98 2.26 0.31
C ARG A 57 2.06 3.39 0.75
N VAL A 58 0.81 3.10 1.10
CA VAL A 58 -0.10 4.11 1.67
C VAL A 58 0.44 4.57 3.03
N ASP A 59 0.92 3.65 3.86
CA ASP A 59 1.58 3.99 5.12
C ASP A 59 2.83 4.87 4.87
N ASP A 60 3.64 4.53 3.87
CA ASP A 60 4.81 5.33 3.48
C ASP A 60 4.43 6.74 3.02
N GLU A 61 3.34 6.92 2.27
CA GLU A 61 2.87 8.23 1.81
C GLU A 61 2.39 9.12 2.98
N GLU A 62 1.66 8.55 3.95
CA GLU A 62 1.26 9.28 5.15
C GLU A 62 2.50 9.72 5.98
N ILE A 63 3.49 8.84 6.09
CA ILE A 63 4.74 9.12 6.82
C ILE A 63 5.63 10.09 6.04
N ALA A 64 5.58 10.10 4.70
CA ALA A 64 6.44 10.92 3.85
C ALA A 64 6.31 12.41 4.15
N ALA A 65 5.10 12.91 4.40
CA ALA A 65 4.89 14.31 4.77
C ALA A 65 5.61 14.67 6.07
N ILE A 66 5.50 13.81 7.09
CA ILE A 66 6.14 13.98 8.40
C ILE A 66 7.67 13.88 8.27
N VAL A 67 8.17 12.94 7.46
CA VAL A 67 9.61 12.78 7.22
C VAL A 67 10.18 13.98 6.49
N CYS A 68 9.50 14.47 5.44
CA CYS A 68 9.90 15.68 4.73
C CYS A 68 9.92 16.90 5.65
N GLU A 69 8.89 17.08 6.49
CA GLU A 69 8.84 18.15 7.48
C GLU A 69 10.01 18.04 8.48
N ARG A 70 10.25 16.85 9.04
CA ARG A 70 11.35 16.62 9.99
C ARG A 70 12.72 16.82 9.37
N ARG A 71 12.90 16.42 8.11
CA ARG A 71 14.16 16.60 7.36
C ARG A 71 14.44 18.06 7.05
N ALA A 72 13.40 18.87 6.87
CA ALA A 72 13.54 20.31 6.66
C ALA A 72 13.89 21.09 7.95
N ARG A 73 13.74 20.47 9.13
CA ARG A 73 14.16 21.06 10.40
C ARG A 73 15.66 20.88 10.59
N GLU A 74 16.30 21.89 11.17
CA GLU A 74 17.72 21.84 11.51
C GLU A 74 17.93 20.80 12.62
N SER A 75 18.92 19.92 12.43
CA SER A 75 19.27 18.93 13.43
C SER A 75 19.98 19.62 14.59
N VAL A 76 19.58 19.31 15.82
CA VAL A 76 20.20 19.83 17.04
C VAL A 76 21.04 18.73 17.72
N PRO A 77 22.20 19.08 18.30
CA PRO A 77 23.01 18.14 19.07
C PRO A 77 22.21 17.48 20.20
N LEU A 78 22.45 16.18 20.43
CA LEU A 78 21.79 15.43 21.50
C LEU A 78 22.06 16.03 22.89
N SER A 79 23.28 16.55 23.11
CA SER A 79 23.66 17.27 24.32
C SER A 79 22.73 18.43 24.65
N ASP A 80 22.34 19.20 23.63
CA ASP A 80 21.53 20.40 23.78
C ASP A 80 20.08 20.04 24.09
N VAL A 81 19.60 18.93 23.52
CA VAL A 81 18.28 18.37 23.85
C VAL A 81 18.28 17.82 25.27
N ALA A 82 19.29 17.05 25.65
CA ALA A 82 19.37 16.44 26.98
C ALA A 82 19.48 17.49 28.09
N ALA A 83 20.27 18.55 27.87
CA ALA A 83 20.37 19.68 28.79
C ALA A 83 19.01 20.37 29.02
N ARG A 84 18.14 20.47 28.01
CA ARG A 84 16.78 21.04 28.15
C ARG A 84 15.87 20.21 29.07
N PHE A 85 16.13 18.92 29.21
CA PHE A 85 15.37 18.02 30.06
C PHE A 85 16.11 17.65 31.35
N GLY A 86 17.27 18.26 31.62
CA GLY A 86 18.08 17.97 32.82
C GLY A 86 18.69 16.58 32.83
N VAL A 87 18.88 15.98 31.64
CA VAL A 87 19.51 14.66 31.47
C VAL A 87 20.99 14.87 31.16
N ASP A 88 21.86 14.17 31.88
CA ASP A 88 23.28 14.09 31.60
C ASP A 88 23.55 12.90 30.66
N VAL A 89 24.04 13.18 29.46
CA VAL A 89 24.27 12.17 28.41
C VAL A 89 25.59 11.43 28.64
N ASP A 90 26.55 12.07 29.33
CA ASP A 90 27.87 11.48 29.61
C ASP A 90 27.82 10.54 30.84
N ALA A 91 26.70 10.53 31.56
CA ALA A 91 26.43 9.68 32.72
C ALA A 91 25.63 8.40 32.38
N LEU A 92 25.25 8.19 31.10
CA LEU A 92 24.58 7.01 30.56
C LEU A 92 25.58 6.02 29.95
#